data_AF-A0A1Z9HQ18-F1
#
_entry.id   AF-A0A1Z9HQ18-F1
#
_cell.length_a   1.000
_cell.length_b   1.000
_cell.length_c   1.000
_cell.angle_alpha   90.00
_cell.angle_beta   90.00
_cell.angle_gamma   90.00
#
_symmetry.space_group_name_H-M   'P 1'
#
loop_
_entity.id
_entity.type
_entity.pdbx_description
1 polymer ?
#
loop_
_entity_poly.entity_id
_entity_poly.type
_entity_poly.pdbx_seq_one_letter_code
_entity_poly.pdbx_strand_id
1 'polypeptide(L)'
;MKLKQNSSNKLFTRAQELIPGGIFGHYKFAVREEGPKFFSKARDAYFWDIDGNKYLDLICGWGPMILGYNNPIIDKAAQTQYDLGNTVSIASPVMLELAETLVDMIDIAEWTLFGKNGGDSTQLAVMVAREETSKSKILKIKDGYHGANGWMQNKENPGIVDSDSDEVISVSWNSIEE
;
A
#
# COMPACT_ATOMS: atom_id res chain seq x y z
N MET A 1 -21.43 -17.98 16.08
CA MET A 1 -20.36 -18.43 17.01
C MET A 1 -19.66 -17.19 17.52
N LYS A 2 -19.41 -17.06 18.83
CA LYS A 2 -18.75 -15.87 19.40
C LYS A 2 -17.24 -15.96 19.19
N LEU A 3 -16.61 -14.90 18.67
CA LEU A 3 -15.16 -14.84 18.46
C LEU A 3 -14.43 -14.77 19.80
N LYS A 4 -13.26 -15.41 19.87
CA LYS A 4 -12.33 -15.27 21.01
C LYS A 4 -11.48 -14.02 20.81
N GLN A 5 -11.32 -13.15 21.81
CA GLN A 5 -10.61 -11.87 21.63
C GLN A 5 -9.76 -11.44 22.83
N ASN A 6 -9.59 -12.31 23.83
CA ASN A 6 -8.92 -11.93 25.08
C ASN A 6 -7.45 -11.56 24.84
N SER A 7 -6.75 -12.34 24.01
CA SER A 7 -5.35 -12.09 23.68
C SER A 7 -5.21 -10.85 22.80
N SER A 8 -6.05 -10.74 21.76
CA SER A 8 -6.06 -9.58 20.86
C SER A 8 -6.34 -8.28 21.59
N ASN A 9 -7.33 -8.24 22.48
CA ASN A 9 -7.68 -7.03 23.23
C ASN A 9 -6.56 -6.64 24.20
N LYS A 10 -5.93 -7.61 24.89
CA LYS A 10 -4.79 -7.34 25.77
C LYS A 10 -3.60 -6.74 25.00
N LEU A 11 -3.26 -7.28 23.82
CA LEU A 11 -2.22 -6.69 22.98
C LEU A 11 -2.61 -5.32 22.45
N PHE A 12 -3.87 -5.12 22.07
CA PHE A 12 -4.35 -3.86 21.53
C PHE A 12 -4.25 -2.73 22.57
N THR A 13 -4.65 -2.98 23.83
CA THR A 13 -4.48 -2.01 24.92
C THR A 13 -3.03 -1.60 25.09
N ARG A 14 -2.10 -2.57 25.13
CA ARG A 14 -0.66 -2.27 25.20
C ARG A 14 -0.17 -1.50 23.98
N ALA A 15 -0.66 -1.85 22.79
CA ALA A 15 -0.25 -1.20 21.56
C ALA A 15 -0.71 0.27 21.51
N GLN A 16 -1.86 0.61 22.10
CA GLN A 16 -2.36 1.99 22.18
C GLN A 16 -1.47 2.92 23.02
N GLU A 17 -0.64 2.36 23.91
CA GLU A 17 0.35 3.12 24.68
C GLU A 17 1.57 3.53 23.81
N LEU A 18 1.79 2.84 22.70
CA LEU A 18 3.02 2.94 21.89
C LEU A 18 2.78 3.44 20.46
N ILE A 19 1.60 3.15 19.91
CA ILE A 19 1.22 3.43 18.52
C ILE A 19 -0.05 4.29 18.56
N PRO A 20 -0.10 5.44 17.87
CA PRO A 20 -1.32 6.23 17.74
C PRO A 20 -2.48 5.37 17.20
N GLY A 21 -3.52 5.18 18.02
CA GLY A 21 -4.66 4.31 17.69
C GLY A 21 -4.38 2.80 17.83
N GLY A 22 -3.23 2.41 18.35
CA GLY A 22 -2.82 1.02 18.66
C GLY A 22 -2.34 0.21 17.46
N ILE A 23 -2.83 0.50 16.24
CA ILE A 23 -2.46 -0.20 15.02
C ILE A 23 -2.15 0.84 13.93
N PHE A 24 -0.99 0.70 13.28
CA PHE A 24 -0.48 1.65 12.30
C PHE A 24 -0.85 1.26 10.85
N GLY A 25 -0.81 2.26 9.96
CA GLY A 25 -0.98 2.05 8.52
C GLY A 25 -2.39 1.63 8.13
N HIS A 26 -2.50 0.92 7.00
CA HIS A 26 -3.79 0.44 6.49
C HIS A 26 -4.45 -0.58 7.42
N TYR A 27 -3.69 -1.27 8.27
CA TYR A 27 -4.20 -2.24 9.23
C TYR A 27 -5.24 -1.65 10.18
N LYS A 28 -5.14 -0.35 10.51
CA LYS A 28 -6.09 0.33 11.40
C LYS A 28 -7.52 0.27 10.88
N PHE A 29 -7.70 0.25 9.55
CA PHE A 29 -9.02 0.23 8.91
C PHE A 29 -9.68 -1.15 8.99
N ALA A 30 -8.96 -2.20 9.36
CA ALA A 30 -9.53 -3.52 9.65
C ALA A 30 -9.98 -3.68 11.11
N VAL A 31 -9.54 -2.80 12.02
CA VAL A 31 -9.82 -2.91 13.46
C VAL A 31 -11.29 -2.60 13.73
N ARG A 32 -11.97 -3.53 14.42
CA ARG A 32 -13.35 -3.39 14.88
C ARG A 32 -13.42 -3.75 16.36
N GLU A 33 -14.51 -3.36 17.02
CA GLU A 33 -14.81 -3.80 18.39
C GLU A 33 -14.79 -5.33 18.45
N GLU A 34 -15.67 -5.95 17.65
CA GLU A 34 -15.64 -7.39 17.37
C GLU A 34 -14.94 -7.66 16.03
N GLY A 35 -13.72 -8.17 16.06
CA GLY A 35 -12.97 -8.54 14.87
C GLY A 35 -11.49 -8.81 15.12
N PRO A 36 -10.75 -9.27 14.10
CA PRO A 36 -9.33 -9.52 14.20
C PRO A 36 -8.57 -8.21 14.40
N LYS A 37 -7.61 -8.21 15.33
CA LYS A 37 -6.70 -7.07 15.58
C LYS A 37 -5.25 -7.43 15.25
N PHE A 38 -4.87 -8.68 15.47
CA PHE A 38 -3.54 -9.22 15.17
C PHE A 38 -3.68 -10.62 14.58
N PHE A 39 -2.97 -10.90 13.49
CA PHE A 39 -2.92 -12.23 12.90
C PHE A 39 -1.81 -13.09 13.54
N SER A 40 -1.98 -14.41 13.53
CA SER A 40 -0.97 -15.39 13.95
C SER A 40 -0.36 -16.14 12.78
N LYS A 41 -1.16 -16.45 11.75
CA LYS A 41 -0.72 -17.13 10.53
C LYS A 41 -1.69 -16.88 9.38
N ALA A 42 -1.23 -17.08 8.17
CA ALA A 42 -2.04 -17.06 6.96
C ALA A 42 -1.62 -18.18 6.01
N ARG A 43 -2.56 -18.65 5.19
CA ARG A 43 -2.35 -19.69 4.17
C ARG A 43 -3.50 -19.69 3.19
N ASP A 44 -3.18 -19.81 1.89
CA ASP A 44 -4.16 -19.84 0.81
C ASP A 44 -5.07 -18.59 0.89
N ALA A 45 -6.39 -18.75 0.94
CA ALA A 45 -7.33 -17.64 1.08
C ALA A 45 -7.66 -17.25 2.54
N TYR A 46 -6.93 -17.78 3.53
CA TYR A 46 -7.29 -17.65 4.94
C TYR A 46 -6.20 -17.04 5.80
N PHE A 47 -6.61 -16.35 6.86
CA PHE A 47 -5.75 -16.06 8.01
C PHE A 47 -6.40 -16.47 9.32
N TRP A 48 -5.58 -16.57 10.37
CA TRP A 48 -6.00 -16.80 11.73
C TRP A 48 -5.54 -15.63 12.59
N ASP A 49 -6.39 -15.17 13.51
CA ASP A 49 -5.95 -14.24 14.54
C ASP A 49 -5.14 -14.95 15.64
N ILE A 50 -4.59 -14.17 16.57
CA ILE A 50 -3.83 -14.68 17.72
C ILE A 50 -4.70 -15.40 18.76
N ASP A 51 -6.02 -15.29 18.67
CA ASP A 51 -6.97 -16.03 19.48
C ASP A 51 -7.41 -17.35 18.81
N GLY A 52 -6.91 -17.62 17.59
CA GLY A 52 -7.13 -18.83 16.83
C GLY A 52 -8.41 -18.84 15.98
N ASN A 53 -9.10 -17.70 15.85
CA ASN A 53 -10.25 -17.62 14.96
C ASN A 53 -9.78 -17.61 13.51
N LYS A 54 -10.43 -18.38 12.64
CA LYS A 54 -10.12 -18.50 11.20
C LYS A 54 -11.03 -17.55 10.39
N TYR A 55 -10.44 -16.81 9.47
CA TYR A 55 -11.13 -15.88 8.59
C TYR A 55 -10.84 -16.22 7.13
N LEU A 56 -11.87 -16.22 6.30
CA LEU A 56 -11.71 -16.09 4.85
C LEU A 56 -11.35 -14.63 4.59
N ASP A 57 -10.22 -14.38 3.92
CA ASP A 57 -9.80 -13.02 3.65
C ASP A 57 -10.29 -12.54 2.29
N LEU A 58 -11.17 -11.56 2.31
CA LEU A 58 -11.68 -10.88 1.12
C LEU A 58 -10.99 -9.52 0.90
N ILE A 59 -10.13 -9.09 1.82
CA ILE A 59 -9.32 -7.87 1.71
C ILE A 59 -8.01 -8.18 0.97
N CYS A 60 -7.50 -9.40 1.08
CA CYS A 60 -6.31 -9.90 0.38
C CYS A 60 -5.09 -8.97 0.56
N GLY A 61 -4.83 -8.54 1.80
CA GLY A 61 -3.75 -7.60 2.10
C GLY A 61 -3.93 -6.21 1.48
N TRP A 62 -5.17 -5.83 1.16
CA TRP A 62 -5.55 -4.64 0.39
C TRP A 62 -5.19 -4.73 -1.10
N GLY A 63 -5.14 -5.95 -1.65
CA GLY A 63 -4.90 -6.22 -3.07
C GLY A 63 -3.74 -7.18 -3.38
N PRO A 64 -2.53 -7.00 -2.83
CA PRO A 64 -1.32 -7.72 -3.25
C PRO A 64 -1.39 -9.24 -3.14
N MET A 65 -2.23 -9.77 -2.24
CA MET A 65 -2.31 -11.21 -1.97
C MET A 65 -3.25 -11.94 -2.94
N ILE A 66 -3.23 -11.56 -4.23
CA ILE A 66 -4.11 -12.10 -5.27
C ILE A 66 -3.90 -13.61 -5.51
N LEU A 67 -2.67 -14.11 -5.28
CA LEU A 67 -2.31 -15.54 -5.38
C LEU A 67 -2.46 -16.30 -4.05
N GLY A 68 -3.05 -15.65 -3.04
CA GLY A 68 -3.18 -16.19 -1.69
C GLY A 68 -1.90 -16.08 -0.84
N TYR A 69 -2.05 -16.40 0.43
CA TYR A 69 -1.00 -16.34 1.45
C TYR A 69 -0.09 -17.56 1.43
N ASN A 70 1.21 -17.31 1.66
CA ASN A 70 2.27 -18.32 1.73
C ASN A 70 2.31 -19.21 0.50
N ASN A 71 2.30 -18.59 -0.69
CA ASN A 71 2.32 -19.29 -1.95
C ASN A 71 3.72 -19.90 -2.16
N PRO A 72 3.83 -21.23 -2.31
CA PRO A 72 5.14 -21.91 -2.32
C PRO A 72 6.02 -21.53 -3.51
N ILE A 73 5.44 -21.06 -4.63
CA ILE A 73 6.21 -20.60 -5.79
C ILE A 73 6.84 -19.24 -5.47
N ILE A 74 6.05 -18.31 -4.93
CA ILE A 74 6.49 -16.95 -4.58
C ILE A 74 7.51 -16.99 -3.43
N ASP A 75 7.19 -17.71 -2.35
CA ASP A 75 8.06 -17.80 -1.17
C ASP A 75 9.41 -18.44 -1.51
N LYS A 76 9.42 -19.45 -2.40
CA LYS A 76 10.66 -20.08 -2.86
C LYS A 76 11.52 -19.12 -3.67
N ALA A 77 10.91 -18.32 -4.56
CA ALA A 77 11.64 -17.31 -5.33
C ALA A 77 12.25 -16.24 -4.42
N ALA A 78 11.48 -15.74 -3.45
CA ALA A 78 11.95 -14.78 -2.46
C ALA A 78 13.08 -15.34 -1.59
N GLN A 79 12.97 -16.58 -1.11
CA GLN A 79 14.01 -17.24 -0.33
C GLN A 79 15.30 -17.42 -1.13
N THR A 80 15.18 -17.84 -2.39
CA THR A 80 16.34 -18.01 -3.27
C THR A 80 17.10 -16.70 -3.45
N GLN A 81 16.40 -15.58 -3.66
CA GLN A 81 17.04 -14.26 -3.72
C GLN A 81 17.62 -13.85 -2.36
N TYR A 82 16.93 -14.13 -1.26
CA TYR A 82 17.41 -13.80 0.09
C TYR A 82 18.74 -14.47 0.41
N ASP A 83 18.93 -15.72 0.00
CA ASP A 83 20.17 -16.48 0.22
C ASP A 83 21.38 -15.88 -0.55
N LEU A 84 21.13 -15.16 -1.65
CA LEU A 84 22.16 -14.40 -2.38
C LEU A 84 22.40 -13.01 -1.78
N GLY A 85 21.34 -12.39 -1.27
CA GLY A 85 21.34 -11.05 -0.70
C GLY A 85 20.05 -10.30 -1.01
N ASN A 86 19.48 -9.65 0.01
CA ASN A 86 18.23 -8.90 -0.11
C ASN A 86 18.46 -7.43 -0.50
N THR A 87 19.27 -6.70 0.26
CA THR A 87 19.61 -5.30 -0.01
C THR A 87 21.10 -5.10 0.15
N VAL A 88 21.75 -4.75 -0.95
CA VAL A 88 23.18 -4.39 -1.01
C VAL A 88 23.34 -3.03 -1.70
N SER A 89 24.56 -2.51 -1.79
CA SER A 89 24.82 -1.16 -2.32
C SER A 89 24.63 -1.01 -3.83
N ILE A 90 24.41 -2.10 -4.58
CA ILE A 90 24.28 -2.13 -6.04
C ILE A 90 23.08 -2.97 -6.47
N ALA A 91 22.62 -2.79 -7.72
CA ALA A 91 21.44 -3.48 -8.23
C ALA A 91 21.67 -4.98 -8.46
N SER A 92 20.63 -5.79 -8.19
CA SER A 92 20.58 -7.21 -8.57
C SER A 92 20.09 -7.35 -10.03
N PRO A 93 20.62 -8.30 -10.81
CA PRO A 93 20.14 -8.56 -12.18
C PRO A 93 18.63 -8.81 -12.30
N VAL A 94 17.99 -9.34 -11.26
CA VAL A 94 16.52 -9.55 -11.23
C VAL A 94 15.72 -8.25 -11.44
N MET A 95 16.34 -7.08 -11.19
CA MET A 95 15.74 -5.78 -11.50
C MET A 95 15.48 -5.61 -13.01
N LEU A 96 16.39 -6.10 -13.86
CA LEU A 96 16.22 -6.05 -15.31
C LEU A 96 15.09 -6.98 -15.75
N GLU A 97 15.05 -8.22 -15.24
CA GLU A 97 13.98 -9.19 -15.55
C GLU A 97 12.60 -8.64 -15.16
N LEU A 98 12.50 -7.96 -14.00
CA LEU A 98 11.27 -7.29 -13.58
C LEU A 98 10.92 -6.13 -14.51
N ALA A 99 11.90 -5.34 -14.95
CA ALA A 99 11.67 -4.22 -15.86
C ALA A 99 11.13 -4.70 -17.20
N GLU A 100 11.75 -5.72 -17.79
CA GLU A 100 11.31 -6.36 -19.04
C GLU A 100 9.89 -6.91 -18.90
N THR A 101 9.60 -7.61 -17.79
CA THR A 101 8.26 -8.15 -17.52
C THR A 101 7.18 -7.07 -17.45
N LEU A 102 7.46 -5.94 -16.78
CA LEU A 102 6.49 -4.85 -16.65
C LEU A 102 6.25 -4.11 -17.96
N VAL A 103 7.31 -3.88 -18.73
CA VAL A 103 7.23 -3.25 -20.06
C VAL A 103 6.47 -4.13 -21.04
N ASP A 104 6.70 -5.44 -21.03
CA ASP A 104 5.95 -6.39 -21.87
C ASP A 104 4.47 -6.51 -21.44
N MET A 105 4.17 -6.41 -20.14
CA MET A 105 2.82 -6.57 -19.59
C MET A 105 1.90 -5.35 -19.80
N ILE A 106 2.45 -4.14 -19.92
CA ILE A 106 1.68 -2.89 -19.96
C ILE A 106 1.82 -2.28 -21.35
N ASP A 107 0.79 -2.41 -22.20
CA ASP A 107 0.81 -2.04 -23.63
C ASP A 107 1.37 -0.64 -23.96
N ILE A 108 1.19 0.33 -23.06
CA ILE A 108 1.63 1.73 -23.26
C ILE A 108 3.02 2.04 -22.68
N ALA A 109 3.64 1.10 -21.96
CA ALA A 109 4.89 1.32 -21.26
C ALA A 109 6.07 1.04 -22.20
N GLU A 110 6.92 2.04 -22.44
CA GLU A 110 8.18 1.88 -23.18
C GLU A 110 9.39 1.63 -22.24
N TRP A 111 9.27 2.06 -20.99
CA TRP A 111 10.26 1.90 -19.93
C TRP A 111 9.56 1.93 -18.56
N THR A 112 10.26 1.53 -17.50
CA THR A 112 9.72 1.52 -16.13
C THR A 112 10.72 2.04 -15.10
N LEU A 113 10.21 2.52 -13.97
CA LEU A 113 10.95 2.97 -12.81
C LEU A 113 10.27 2.45 -11.53
N PHE A 114 11.07 2.10 -10.52
CA PHE A 114 10.59 1.44 -9.31
C PHE A 114 10.45 2.42 -8.14
N GLY A 115 9.29 2.38 -7.46
CA GLY A 115 9.06 2.99 -6.15
C GLY A 115 9.10 1.94 -5.03
N LYS A 116 9.34 2.36 -3.79
CA LYS A 116 9.24 1.45 -2.63
C LYS A 116 7.78 1.15 -2.28
N ASN A 117 6.88 2.09 -2.59
CA ASN A 117 5.44 1.95 -2.42
C ASN A 117 4.68 2.75 -3.49
N GLY A 118 3.35 2.58 -3.56
CA GLY A 118 2.52 3.25 -4.55
C GLY A 118 2.52 4.78 -4.47
N GLY A 119 2.76 5.37 -3.29
CA GLY A 119 2.91 6.81 -3.14
C GLY A 119 4.19 7.36 -3.77
N ASP A 120 5.27 6.57 -3.81
CA ASP A 120 6.48 6.95 -4.54
C ASP A 120 6.22 6.91 -6.05
N SER A 121 5.52 5.87 -6.52
CA SER A 121 5.16 5.72 -7.93
C SER A 121 4.31 6.89 -8.44
N THR A 122 3.29 7.30 -7.68
CA THR A 122 2.43 8.43 -8.07
C THR A 122 3.16 9.77 -7.98
N GLN A 123 4.06 9.93 -7.00
CA GLN A 123 4.92 11.12 -6.92
C GLN A 123 5.86 11.22 -8.11
N LEU A 124 6.52 10.12 -8.49
CA LEU A 124 7.40 10.07 -9.66
C LEU A 124 6.61 10.37 -10.94
N ALA A 125 5.41 9.83 -11.09
CA ALA A 125 4.54 10.13 -12.24
C ALA A 125 4.21 11.62 -12.34
N VAL A 126 3.88 12.28 -11.22
CA VAL A 126 3.66 13.74 -11.18
C VAL A 126 4.93 14.50 -11.59
N MET A 127 6.11 14.09 -11.11
CA MET A 127 7.37 14.74 -11.46
C MET A 127 7.69 14.62 -12.95
N VAL A 128 7.54 13.42 -13.53
CA VAL A 128 7.76 13.18 -14.97
C VAL A 128 6.78 14.00 -15.80
N ALA A 129 5.49 14.01 -15.45
CA ALA A 129 4.48 14.77 -16.19
C ALA A 129 4.75 16.28 -16.17
N ARG A 130 5.19 16.82 -15.03
CA ARG A 130 5.54 18.24 -14.91
C ARG A 130 6.77 18.61 -15.75
N GLU A 131 7.81 17.78 -15.71
CA GLU A 131 9.02 18.00 -16.51
C GLU A 131 8.70 17.97 -18.01
N GLU A 132 8.03 16.91 -18.47
CA GLU A 132 7.68 16.73 -19.88
C GLU A 132 6.79 17.85 -20.41
N THR A 133 5.79 18.28 -19.63
CA THR A 133 4.83 19.27 -20.11
C THR A 133 5.21 20.71 -19.78
N SER A 134 6.22 20.93 -18.93
CA SER A 134 6.58 22.24 -18.34
C SER A 134 5.39 22.94 -17.64
N LYS A 135 4.37 22.18 -17.20
CA LYS A 135 3.20 22.71 -16.49
C LYS A 135 3.33 22.44 -15.00
N SER A 136 3.00 23.43 -14.17
CA SER A 136 3.04 23.31 -12.70
C SER A 136 1.82 22.57 -12.14
N LYS A 137 0.65 22.81 -12.73
CA LYS A 137 -0.63 22.36 -12.19
C LYS A 137 -0.88 20.88 -12.46
N ILE A 138 -1.47 20.22 -11.46
CA ILE A 138 -2.01 18.87 -11.60
C ILE A 138 -3.49 18.87 -11.26
N LEU A 139 -4.22 17.94 -11.87
CA LEU A 139 -5.64 17.71 -11.61
C LEU A 139 -5.79 16.39 -10.85
N LYS A 140 -6.53 16.41 -9.73
CA LYS A 140 -6.83 15.23 -8.93
C LYS A 140 -8.33 15.07 -8.73
N ILE A 141 -8.74 13.82 -8.54
CA ILE A 141 -10.09 13.51 -8.10
C ILE A 141 -10.20 13.84 -6.60
N LYS A 142 -11.23 14.60 -6.25
CA LYS A 142 -11.60 14.88 -4.86
C LYS A 142 -11.87 13.57 -4.13
N ASP A 143 -11.29 13.43 -2.94
CA ASP A 143 -11.33 12.20 -2.13
C ASP A 143 -10.72 10.96 -2.79
N GLY A 144 -10.01 11.11 -3.91
CA GLY A 144 -9.18 10.05 -4.50
C GLY A 144 -8.02 9.66 -3.58
N TYR A 145 -7.36 8.54 -3.88
CA TYR A 145 -6.19 8.09 -3.13
C TYR A 145 -5.03 7.73 -4.05
N HIS A 146 -3.98 8.54 -3.99
CA HIS A 146 -2.71 8.32 -4.71
C HIS A 146 -1.50 8.45 -3.78
N GLY A 147 -1.64 8.00 -2.54
CA GLY A 147 -0.58 8.04 -1.52
C GLY A 147 -0.68 9.23 -0.57
N ALA A 148 0.35 9.38 0.27
CA ALA A 148 0.35 10.29 1.41
C ALA A 148 1.12 11.60 1.17
N ASN A 149 1.59 11.85 -0.05
CA ASN A 149 2.31 13.09 -0.39
C ASN A 149 1.38 14.31 -0.27
N GLY A 150 1.96 15.47 0.06
CA GLY A 150 1.23 16.72 0.35
C GLY A 150 0.19 17.08 -0.73
N TRP A 151 0.57 16.99 -2.01
CA TRP A 151 -0.31 17.30 -3.14
C TRP A 151 -1.60 16.46 -3.19
N MET A 152 -1.58 15.26 -2.62
CA MET A 152 -2.74 14.37 -2.59
C MET A 152 -3.61 14.60 -1.35
N GLN A 153 -3.07 15.20 -0.29
CA GLN A 153 -3.81 15.42 0.96
C GLN A 153 -4.92 16.48 0.82
N ASN A 154 -5.88 16.44 1.74
CA ASN A 154 -6.87 17.50 1.89
C ASN A 154 -6.22 18.68 2.63
N LYS A 155 -6.56 19.90 2.22
CA LYS A 155 -5.97 21.13 2.77
C LYS A 155 -6.28 21.30 4.26
N GLU A 156 -7.38 20.73 4.71
CA GLU A 156 -7.84 20.75 6.09
C GLU A 156 -7.13 19.71 6.98
N ASN A 157 -6.35 18.79 6.39
CA ASN A 157 -5.62 17.79 7.17
C ASN A 157 -4.54 18.45 8.03
N PRO A 158 -4.39 18.07 9.31
CA PRO A 158 -3.32 18.59 10.15
C PRO A 158 -1.93 18.37 9.54
N GLY A 159 -1.10 19.42 9.53
CA GLY A 159 0.27 19.37 9.03
C GLY A 159 0.44 19.67 7.54
N ILE A 160 -0.65 19.90 6.80
CA ILE A 160 -0.60 20.37 5.41
C ILE A 160 -0.44 21.89 5.37
N VAL A 161 0.43 22.37 4.49
CA VAL A 161 0.65 23.80 4.25
C VAL A 161 0.01 24.23 2.93
N ASP A 162 -0.24 25.54 2.76
CA ASP A 162 -0.87 26.06 1.55
C ASP A 162 -0.14 25.60 0.27
N SER A 163 1.20 25.67 0.28
CA SER A 163 2.06 25.30 -0.85
C SER A 163 1.98 23.83 -1.27
N ASP A 164 1.46 22.93 -0.43
CA ASP A 164 1.21 21.55 -0.83
C ASP A 164 0.09 21.46 -1.87
N SER A 165 -0.82 22.44 -1.88
CA SER A 165 -2.07 22.42 -2.67
C SER A 165 -2.21 23.55 -3.70
N ASP A 166 -1.34 24.55 -3.68
CA ASP A 166 -1.44 25.74 -4.55
C ASP A 166 -1.50 25.39 -6.05
N GLU A 167 -0.79 24.34 -6.47
CA GLU A 167 -0.75 23.85 -7.84
C GLU A 167 -1.66 22.63 -8.08
N VAL A 168 -2.61 22.35 -7.18
CA VAL A 168 -3.48 21.17 -7.25
C VAL A 168 -4.92 21.62 -7.46
N ILE A 169 -5.48 21.26 -8.62
CA ILE A 169 -6.90 21.42 -8.91
C ILE A 169 -7.61 20.13 -8.51
N SER A 170 -8.62 20.23 -7.66
CA SER A 170 -9.46 19.09 -7.27
C SER A 170 -10.79 19.15 -7.99
N VAL A 171 -11.19 18.05 -8.65
CA VAL A 171 -12.46 17.92 -9.37
C VAL A 171 -13.28 16.74 -8.84
N SER A 172 -14.58 16.74 -9.08
CA SER A 172 -15.45 15.64 -8.65
C SER A 172 -15.23 14.37 -9.48
N TRP A 173 -15.31 13.21 -8.84
CA TRP A 173 -15.30 11.93 -9.55
C TRP A 173 -16.50 11.81 -10.50
N ASN A 174 -16.29 11.30 -11.71
CA ASN A 174 -17.32 11.12 -12.74
C ASN A 174 -18.07 12.40 -13.14
N SER A 175 -17.46 13.59 -12.99
CA SER A 175 -18.02 14.87 -13.43
C SER A 175 -17.24 15.41 -14.63
N ILE A 176 -17.62 15.00 -15.84
CA ILE A 176 -16.89 15.36 -17.08
C ILE A 176 -17.09 16.85 -17.45
N GLU A 177 -18.20 17.44 -17.02
CA GLU A 177 -18.59 18.81 -17.37
C GLU A 177 -18.02 19.89 -16.43
N GLU A 178 -17.40 19.47 -15.32
CA GLU A 178 -16.69 20.34 -14.37
C GLU A 178 -15.30 20.71 -14.90
#